data_AF-A0A1Y4UUI8-F1
#
_entry.id   AF-A0A1Y4UUI8-F1
#
_cell.length_a   1.000
_cell.length_b   1.000
_cell.length_c   1.000
_cell.angle_alpha   90.00
_cell.angle_beta   90.00
_cell.angle_gamma   90.00
#
_symmetry.space_group_name_H-M   'P 1'
#
loop_
_entity.id
_entity.type
_entity.pdbx_description
1 polymer ?
#
loop_
_entity_poly.entity_id
_entity_poly.type
_entity_poly.pdbx_seq_one_letter_code
_entity_poly.pdbx_strand_id
1 'polypeptide(L)'
;MKYDGSDYGIVVQEVIFKNILASVKEDKLSKENIISEKYVNTNMDRQEALGYIEYMKKFEVKEISFVMVPGVYEERNGTLYYVYNAEGVTQMVDKYIHGKIDDTASADSKSLRIEVSNGGITDGLAAKTRDMLIGLGYNVTGISNYEGYKQEATRIVVKQEGQGSDLVQYFDGAYVELDTNNIVSDEYDIKIILGLDEK
;
A
#
# COMPACT_ATOMS: atom_id res chain seq x y z
N MET A 1 -6.90 2.20 -15.37
CA MET A 1 -7.55 2.88 -14.22
C MET A 1 -8.98 2.43 -14.04
N LYS A 2 -9.14 1.12 -13.93
CA LYS A 2 -10.18 0.47 -13.15
C LYS A 2 -9.46 -0.15 -11.95
N TYR A 3 -9.40 0.60 -10.86
CA TYR A 3 -9.05 0.05 -9.56
C TYR A 3 -10.12 -1.02 -9.19
N ASP A 4 -9.87 -1.91 -8.26
CA ASP A 4 -10.92 -2.81 -7.75
C ASP A 4 -11.70 -2.20 -6.60
N GLY A 5 -12.81 -2.82 -6.18
CA GLY A 5 -13.71 -2.24 -5.19
C GLY A 5 -13.09 -1.94 -3.82
N SER A 6 -11.99 -2.59 -3.44
CA SER A 6 -11.30 -2.35 -2.15
C SER A 6 -10.30 -1.21 -2.23
N ASP A 7 -9.47 -1.20 -3.28
CA ASP A 7 -8.48 -0.15 -3.52
C ASP A 7 -9.14 1.12 -4.09
N TYR A 8 -10.25 1.00 -4.84
CA TYR A 8 -11.14 2.14 -5.12
C TYR A 8 -11.63 2.78 -3.83
N GLY A 9 -11.96 1.97 -2.81
CA GLY A 9 -12.40 2.49 -1.52
C GLY A 9 -11.34 3.41 -0.90
N ILE A 10 -10.09 2.95 -0.83
CA ILE A 10 -8.98 3.71 -0.25
C ILE A 10 -8.63 4.92 -1.13
N VAL A 11 -8.49 4.74 -2.44
CA VAL A 11 -8.15 5.84 -3.37
C VAL A 11 -9.24 6.90 -3.37
N VAL A 12 -10.51 6.51 -3.37
CA VAL A 12 -11.63 7.47 -3.30
C VAL A 12 -11.64 8.18 -1.95
N GLN A 13 -11.45 7.45 -0.84
CA GLN A 13 -11.37 8.05 0.49
C GLN A 13 -10.19 9.03 0.57
N GLU A 14 -9.01 8.65 0.10
CA GLU A 14 -7.82 9.48 0.02
C GLU A 14 -8.10 10.76 -0.77
N VAL A 15 -8.66 10.64 -1.98
CA VAL A 15 -9.01 11.81 -2.82
C VAL A 15 -10.00 12.72 -2.10
N ILE A 16 -11.04 12.18 -1.46
CA ILE A 16 -12.02 12.96 -0.70
C ILE A 16 -11.34 13.70 0.45
N PHE A 17 -10.55 13.02 1.27
CA PHE A 17 -9.86 13.62 2.41
C PHE A 17 -8.87 14.71 1.96
N LYS A 18 -8.08 14.44 0.93
CA LYS A 18 -7.13 15.42 0.38
C LYS A 18 -7.84 16.66 -0.16
N ASN A 19 -9.00 16.48 -0.83
CA ASN A 19 -9.80 17.59 -1.34
C ASN A 19 -10.47 18.40 -0.21
N ILE A 20 -10.94 17.75 0.85
CA ILE A 20 -11.44 18.45 2.04
C ILE A 20 -10.32 19.30 2.65
N LEU A 21 -9.13 18.71 2.86
CA LEU A 21 -7.99 19.43 3.43
C LEU A 21 -7.56 20.63 2.58
N ALA A 22 -7.48 20.46 1.26
CA ALA A 22 -7.19 21.54 0.33
C ALA A 22 -8.23 22.66 0.42
N SER A 23 -9.52 22.31 0.49
CA SER A 23 -10.61 23.28 0.61
C SER A 23 -10.58 24.05 1.94
N VAL A 24 -10.18 23.40 3.03
CA VAL A 24 -9.97 24.04 4.34
C VAL A 24 -8.77 25.00 4.29
N LYS A 25 -7.69 24.63 3.60
CA LYS A 25 -6.51 25.50 3.42
C LYS A 25 -6.78 26.75 2.62
N GLU A 26 -7.56 26.61 1.55
CA GLU A 26 -7.92 27.71 0.65
C GLU A 26 -9.08 28.56 1.19
N ASP A 27 -9.56 28.31 2.42
CA ASP A 27 -10.71 28.96 3.04
C ASP A 27 -11.99 28.91 2.15
N LYS A 28 -12.09 27.88 1.29
CA LYS A 28 -13.23 27.65 0.38
C LYS A 28 -14.46 27.11 1.12
N LEU A 29 -14.27 26.55 2.31
CA LEU A 29 -15.33 26.10 3.21
C LEU A 29 -15.39 27.02 4.42
N SER A 30 -16.57 27.56 4.73
CA SER A 30 -16.76 28.32 5.97
C SER A 30 -16.52 27.42 7.18
N LYS A 31 -16.02 27.98 8.29
CA LYS A 31 -15.85 27.26 9.57
C LYS A 31 -17.16 26.57 10.02
N GLU A 32 -18.31 27.15 9.67
CA GLU A 32 -19.64 26.62 9.95
C GLU A 32 -20.03 25.43 9.05
N ASN A 33 -19.53 25.37 7.82
CA ASN A 33 -19.76 24.23 6.91
C ASN A 33 -18.84 23.04 7.23
N ILE A 34 -17.67 23.30 7.83
CA ILE A 34 -16.71 22.25 8.23
C ILE A 34 -17.21 21.48 9.46
N ILE A 35 -17.86 22.16 10.40
CA ILE A 35 -18.31 21.57 11.67
C ILE A 35 -19.84 21.53 11.67
N SER A 36 -20.40 20.44 11.14
CA SER A 36 -21.85 20.24 11.13
C SER A 36 -22.29 19.13 12.07
N GLU A 37 -22.63 19.52 13.30
CA GLU A 37 -23.27 18.65 14.31
C GLU A 37 -24.65 18.13 13.85
N LYS A 38 -25.24 18.75 12.82
CA LYS A 38 -26.50 18.30 12.23
C LYS A 38 -26.35 16.99 11.44
N TYR A 39 -25.20 16.80 10.79
CA TYR A 39 -24.97 15.68 9.87
C TYR A 39 -23.94 14.68 10.39
N VAL A 40 -23.19 15.03 11.43
CA VAL A 40 -22.14 14.18 12.02
C VAL A 40 -22.41 13.98 13.50
N ASN A 41 -22.60 12.73 13.92
CA ASN A 41 -22.67 12.36 15.33
C ASN A 41 -21.24 12.19 15.87
N THR A 42 -20.81 13.10 16.74
CA THR A 42 -19.44 13.14 17.29
C THR A 42 -19.46 13.50 18.78
N ASN A 43 -18.44 13.04 19.51
CA ASN A 43 -18.18 13.45 20.89
C ASN A 43 -17.14 14.59 20.99
N MET A 44 -16.66 15.11 19.86
CA MET A 44 -15.72 16.25 19.81
C MET A 44 -16.49 17.56 20.08
N ASP A 45 -15.96 18.40 20.97
CA ASP A 45 -16.54 19.71 21.23
C ASP A 45 -16.32 20.67 20.04
N ARG A 46 -17.25 21.62 19.85
CA ARG A 46 -17.19 22.58 18.76
C ARG A 46 -15.95 23.46 18.80
N GLN A 47 -15.52 23.91 19.98
CA GLN A 47 -14.32 24.74 20.12
C GLN A 47 -13.06 23.92 19.84
N GLU A 48 -13.03 22.64 20.26
CA GLU A 48 -11.95 21.72 19.92
C GLU A 48 -11.85 21.51 18.41
N ALA A 49 -12.98 21.23 17.75
CA ALA A 49 -13.05 21.07 16.30
C ALA A 49 -12.55 22.33 15.55
N LEU A 50 -12.96 23.53 15.99
CA LEU A 50 -12.47 24.80 15.44
C LEU A 50 -10.96 24.98 15.66
N GLY A 51 -10.44 24.53 16.80
CA GLY A 51 -9.01 24.54 17.10
C GLY A 51 -8.21 23.67 16.12
N TYR A 52 -8.71 22.47 15.80
CA TYR A 52 -8.06 21.56 14.85
C TYR A 52 -7.96 22.11 13.42
N ILE A 53 -8.89 22.98 12.98
CA ILE A 53 -8.83 23.62 11.65
C ILE A 53 -7.52 24.39 11.45
N GLU A 54 -7.06 25.12 12.47
CA GLU A 54 -5.81 25.90 12.38
C GLU A 54 -4.56 24.99 12.32
N TYR A 55 -4.63 23.78 12.88
CA TYR A 55 -3.59 22.76 12.72
C TYR A 55 -3.63 22.10 11.35
N MET A 56 -4.83 21.79 10.83
CA MET A 56 -5.02 21.23 9.48
C MET A 56 -4.38 22.09 8.40
N LYS A 57 -4.45 23.43 8.54
CA LYS A 57 -3.80 24.35 7.59
C LYS A 57 -2.28 24.17 7.48
N LYS A 58 -1.63 23.65 8.53
CA LYS A 58 -0.17 23.49 8.61
C LYS A 58 0.36 22.23 7.90
N PHE A 59 -0.44 21.16 7.82
CA PHE A 59 0.00 19.89 7.21
C PHE A 59 0.11 19.98 5.70
N GLU A 60 1.19 19.50 5.08
CA GLU A 60 1.20 19.36 3.63
C GLU A 60 0.42 18.11 3.20
N VAL A 61 -0.38 18.21 2.14
CA VAL A 61 -1.19 17.08 1.63
C VAL A 61 -0.33 15.85 1.30
N LYS A 62 0.92 16.09 0.89
CA LYS A 62 1.92 15.05 0.59
C LYS A 62 2.48 14.34 1.83
N GLU A 63 2.33 14.91 3.02
CA GLU A 63 2.81 14.34 4.29
C GLU A 63 1.77 13.40 4.92
N ILE A 64 0.55 13.35 4.38
CA ILE A 64 -0.51 12.47 4.87
C ILE A 64 -0.42 11.13 4.14
N SER A 65 -0.18 10.08 4.92
CA SER A 65 -0.15 8.70 4.44
C SER A 65 -1.50 8.02 4.67
N PHE A 66 -2.00 7.35 3.64
CA PHE A 66 -3.16 6.46 3.71
C PHE A 66 -2.65 5.02 3.60
N VAL A 67 -3.04 4.17 4.55
CA VAL A 67 -2.60 2.77 4.59
C VAL A 67 -3.79 1.86 4.86
N MET A 68 -3.77 0.68 4.25
CA MET A 68 -4.75 -0.37 4.54
C MET A 68 -4.35 -1.07 5.84
N VAL A 69 -5.32 -1.33 6.72
CA VAL A 69 -5.12 -2.23 7.85
C VAL A 69 -4.70 -3.59 7.30
N PRO A 70 -3.53 -4.16 7.65
CA PRO A 70 -3.07 -5.43 7.09
C PRO A 70 -4.06 -6.57 7.32
N GLY A 71 -4.24 -7.42 6.31
CA GLY A 71 -5.21 -8.51 6.33
C GLY A 71 -5.47 -9.11 4.96
N VAL A 72 -6.34 -10.13 4.94
CA VAL A 72 -6.74 -10.86 3.73
C VAL A 72 -8.25 -11.05 3.67
N TYR A 73 -8.77 -11.16 2.45
CA TYR A 73 -10.14 -11.59 2.24
C TYR A 73 -10.26 -13.11 2.43
N GLU A 74 -11.19 -13.54 3.29
CA GLU A 74 -11.45 -14.96 3.56
C GLU A 74 -12.95 -15.23 3.51
N GLU A 75 -13.38 -16.20 2.72
CA GLU A 75 -14.77 -16.66 2.72
C GLU A 75 -14.99 -17.71 3.81
N ARG A 76 -15.96 -17.46 4.70
CA ARG A 76 -16.40 -18.42 5.72
C ARG A 76 -17.90 -18.60 5.60
N ASN A 77 -18.33 -19.83 5.29
CA ASN A 77 -19.75 -20.20 5.14
C ASN A 77 -20.53 -19.27 4.17
N GLY A 78 -19.96 -18.95 3.01
CA GLY A 78 -20.60 -18.09 2.01
C GLY A 78 -20.59 -16.58 2.34
N THR A 79 -19.90 -16.17 3.40
CA THR A 79 -19.72 -14.75 3.75
C THR A 79 -18.24 -14.38 3.61
N LEU A 80 -17.97 -13.32 2.85
CA LEU A 80 -16.62 -12.78 2.67
C LEU A 80 -16.25 -11.86 3.85
N TYR A 81 -15.15 -12.17 4.53
CA TYR A 81 -14.59 -11.38 5.63
C TYR A 81 -13.27 -10.74 5.20
N TYR A 82 -12.95 -9.59 5.78
CA TYR A 82 -11.58 -9.09 5.81
C TYR A 82 -10.97 -9.44 7.16
N VAL A 83 -10.06 -10.40 7.17
CA VAL A 83 -9.40 -10.93 8.37
C VAL A 83 -8.07 -10.22 8.55
N TYR A 84 -7.97 -9.40 9.60
CA TYR A 84 -6.76 -8.60 9.83
C TYR A 84 -5.59 -9.48 10.29
N ASN A 85 -4.36 -9.07 9.92
CA ASN A 85 -3.12 -9.65 10.42
C ASN A 85 -2.66 -8.86 11.65
N ALA A 86 -2.67 -9.50 12.83
CA ALA A 86 -2.28 -8.86 14.08
C ALA A 86 -0.81 -8.40 14.12
N GLU A 87 0.12 -9.18 13.55
CA GLU A 87 1.54 -8.82 13.46
C GLU A 87 1.75 -7.66 12.50
N GLY A 88 1.13 -7.72 11.31
CA GLY A 88 1.14 -6.64 10.34
C GLY A 88 0.58 -5.33 10.91
N VAL A 89 -0.54 -5.40 11.65
CA VAL A 89 -1.11 -4.24 12.34
C VAL A 89 -0.15 -3.68 13.39
N THR A 90 0.55 -4.54 14.13
CA THR A 90 1.53 -4.10 15.13
C THR A 90 2.68 -3.33 14.48
N GLN A 91 3.20 -3.84 13.36
CA GLN A 91 4.24 -3.17 12.57
C GLN A 91 3.74 -1.85 11.98
N MET A 92 2.52 -1.82 11.44
CA MET A 92 1.89 -0.60 10.93
C MET A 92 1.76 0.47 12.02
N VAL A 93 1.33 0.11 13.24
CA VAL A 93 1.24 1.04 14.37
C VAL A 93 2.62 1.56 14.77
N ASP A 94 3.60 0.68 14.90
CA ASP A 94 4.96 1.08 15.25
C ASP A 94 5.56 2.07 14.22
N LYS A 95 5.32 1.82 12.92
CA LYS A 95 5.79 2.68 11.84
C LYS A 95 5.08 4.03 11.81
N TYR A 96 3.76 4.03 11.67
CA TYR A 96 3.02 5.27 11.35
C TYR A 96 2.58 6.06 12.58
N ILE A 97 2.47 5.42 13.75
CA ILE A 97 2.01 6.08 14.99
C ILE A 97 3.19 6.34 15.93
N HIS A 98 4.08 5.37 16.14
CA HIS A 98 5.25 5.56 17.00
C HIS A 98 6.47 6.12 16.27
N GLY A 99 6.42 6.25 14.95
CA GLY A 99 7.52 6.77 14.15
C GLY A 99 8.79 5.91 14.22
N LYS A 100 8.65 4.61 14.54
CA LYS A 100 9.76 3.66 14.45
C LYS A 100 9.99 3.39 12.96
N ILE A 101 11.00 4.04 12.41
CA ILE A 101 11.52 3.78 11.08
C ILE A 101 12.65 2.78 11.28
N ASP A 102 12.55 1.56 10.72
CA ASP A 102 13.74 0.72 10.61
C ASP A 102 14.62 1.38 9.54
N ASP A 103 15.71 2.01 9.99
CA ASP A 103 16.65 2.78 9.20
C ASP A 103 17.60 1.87 8.39
N THR A 104 17.06 0.81 7.79
CA THR A 104 17.80 -0.06 6.87
C THR A 104 17.82 0.58 5.50
N ALA A 105 18.82 1.43 5.31
CA ALA A 105 19.25 1.96 4.02
C ALA A 105 19.12 0.92 2.90
N SER A 106 18.45 1.32 1.82
CA SER A 106 18.45 0.74 0.45
C SER A 106 19.40 -0.46 0.31
N ALA A 107 18.94 -1.64 0.70
CA ALA A 107 19.71 -2.85 0.55
C ALA A 107 19.67 -3.25 -0.93
N ASP A 108 20.84 -3.41 -1.55
CA ASP A 108 20.95 -4.03 -2.88
C ASP A 108 20.27 -5.41 -2.84
N SER A 109 19.23 -5.61 -3.65
CA SER A 109 18.43 -6.83 -3.61
C SER A 109 19.06 -7.99 -4.39
N LYS A 110 20.24 -7.80 -5.02
CA LYS A 110 20.86 -8.82 -5.89
C LYS A 110 21.13 -10.16 -5.22
N SER A 111 21.46 -10.17 -3.93
CA SER A 111 21.70 -11.42 -3.19
C SER A 111 20.43 -12.08 -2.64
N LEU A 112 19.31 -11.37 -2.61
CA LEU A 112 18.04 -11.84 -2.04
C LEU A 112 17.37 -12.84 -2.98
N ARG A 113 16.76 -13.89 -2.42
CA ARG A 113 16.02 -14.90 -3.19
C ARG A 113 14.70 -14.31 -3.65
N ILE A 114 14.55 -14.12 -4.95
CA ILE A 114 13.38 -13.48 -5.55
C ILE A 114 12.49 -14.53 -6.22
N GLU A 115 11.19 -14.46 -5.92
CA GLU A 115 10.14 -15.11 -6.71
C GLU A 115 9.47 -14.08 -7.63
N VAL A 116 9.27 -14.42 -8.90
CA VAL A 116 8.43 -13.62 -9.81
C VAL A 116 7.12 -14.34 -10.08
N SER A 117 6.03 -13.74 -9.63
CA SER A 117 4.67 -14.28 -9.73
C SER A 117 3.87 -13.52 -10.79
N ASN A 118 3.29 -14.23 -11.75
CA ASN A 118 2.44 -13.62 -12.78
C ASN A 118 1.06 -13.28 -12.20
N GLY A 119 0.81 -12.00 -11.91
CA GLY A 119 -0.53 -11.49 -11.60
C GLY A 119 -1.28 -10.97 -12.83
N GLY A 120 -0.62 -10.89 -13.99
CA GLY A 120 -1.14 -10.37 -15.24
C GLY A 120 -1.99 -11.36 -16.05
N ILE A 121 -2.36 -10.93 -17.26
CA ILE A 121 -3.05 -11.75 -18.28
C ILE A 121 -2.10 -12.28 -19.38
N THR A 122 -0.85 -11.83 -19.37
CA THR A 122 0.15 -12.20 -20.39
C THR A 122 0.85 -13.48 -19.98
N ASP A 123 0.63 -14.55 -20.74
CA ASP A 123 1.33 -15.82 -20.55
C ASP A 123 2.85 -15.66 -20.75
N GLY A 124 3.63 -16.30 -19.88
CA GLY A 124 5.10 -16.27 -19.95
C GLY A 124 5.76 -14.98 -19.44
N LEU A 125 4.98 -13.98 -18.98
CA LEU A 125 5.53 -12.72 -18.49
C LEU A 125 6.47 -12.91 -17.29
N ALA A 126 6.09 -13.74 -16.31
CA ALA A 126 6.96 -14.04 -15.16
C ALA A 126 8.30 -14.66 -15.57
N ALA A 127 8.32 -15.54 -16.58
CA ALA A 127 9.55 -16.13 -17.09
C ALA A 127 10.43 -15.09 -17.80
N LYS A 128 9.84 -14.22 -18.63
CA LYS A 128 10.52 -13.10 -19.29
C LYS A 128 11.14 -12.14 -18.28
N THR A 129 10.38 -11.76 -17.26
CA THR A 129 10.85 -10.88 -16.17
C THR A 129 11.97 -11.53 -15.37
N ARG A 130 11.85 -12.82 -15.03
CA ARG A 130 12.94 -13.59 -14.41
C ARG A 130 14.22 -13.48 -15.24
N ASP A 131 14.14 -13.75 -16.54
CA ASP A 131 15.32 -13.74 -17.41
C ASP A 131 15.97 -12.35 -17.50
N MET A 132 15.15 -11.29 -17.55
CA MET A 132 15.61 -9.91 -17.47
C MET A 132 16.35 -9.63 -16.16
N LEU A 133 15.75 -9.96 -15.01
CA LEU A 133 16.34 -9.70 -13.69
C LEU A 133 17.61 -10.52 -13.47
N ILE A 134 17.66 -11.78 -13.90
CA ILE A 134 18.90 -12.59 -13.89
C ILE A 134 19.97 -11.94 -14.76
N GLY A 135 19.62 -11.44 -15.95
CA GLY A 135 20.56 -10.70 -16.81
C GLY A 135 21.12 -9.42 -16.17
N LEU A 136 20.36 -8.82 -15.24
CA LEU A 136 20.77 -7.66 -14.43
C LEU A 136 21.52 -8.05 -13.15
N GLY A 137 21.73 -9.35 -12.90
CA GLY A 137 22.50 -9.88 -11.78
C GLY A 137 21.70 -10.12 -10.49
N TYR A 138 20.36 -10.19 -10.57
CA TYR A 138 19.51 -10.56 -9.43
C TYR A 138 19.38 -12.07 -9.27
N ASN A 139 19.26 -12.53 -8.03
CA ASN A 139 19.05 -13.92 -7.67
C ASN A 139 17.56 -14.33 -7.71
N VAL A 140 17.00 -14.47 -8.93
CA VAL A 140 15.62 -14.97 -9.11
C VAL A 140 15.60 -16.49 -9.09
N THR A 141 15.05 -17.07 -8.03
CA THR A 141 15.07 -18.52 -7.76
C THR A 141 13.74 -19.22 -8.05
N GLY A 142 12.66 -18.46 -8.28
CA GLY A 142 11.33 -19.02 -8.51
C GLY A 142 10.47 -18.21 -9.47
N ILE A 143 9.56 -18.90 -10.15
CA ILE A 143 8.44 -18.28 -10.87
C ILE A 143 7.14 -19.01 -10.51
N SER A 144 6.04 -18.27 -10.49
CA SER A 144 4.71 -18.82 -10.20
C SER A 144 3.61 -18.01 -10.87
N ASN A 145 2.37 -18.48 -10.76
CA ASN A 145 1.18 -17.69 -11.07
C ASN A 145 0.57 -17.19 -9.77
N TYR A 146 0.16 -15.92 -9.75
CA TYR A 146 -0.47 -15.34 -8.57
C TYR A 146 -1.97 -15.64 -8.58
N GLU A 147 -2.39 -16.47 -7.62
CA GLU A 147 -3.81 -16.84 -7.43
C GLU A 147 -4.54 -15.90 -6.46
N GLY A 148 -3.81 -15.02 -5.79
CA GLY A 148 -4.39 -14.02 -4.90
C GLY A 148 -4.99 -12.83 -5.65
N TYR A 149 -5.30 -11.79 -4.88
CA TYR A 149 -5.92 -10.57 -5.40
C TYR A 149 -4.99 -9.80 -6.38
N LYS A 150 -5.35 -9.73 -7.67
CA LYS A 150 -4.54 -9.13 -8.75
C LYS A 150 -4.77 -7.61 -8.86
N GLN A 151 -3.70 -6.83 -9.07
CA GLN A 151 -3.76 -5.36 -9.14
C GLN A 151 -3.22 -4.82 -10.47
N GLU A 152 -3.56 -3.57 -10.83
CA GLU A 152 -3.04 -2.89 -12.03
C GLU A 152 -1.51 -2.75 -11.96
N ALA A 153 -0.98 -2.27 -10.83
CA ALA A 153 0.46 -2.05 -10.61
C ALA A 153 1.21 -3.31 -10.15
N THR A 154 2.49 -3.40 -10.51
CA THR A 154 3.41 -4.42 -9.99
C THR A 154 3.75 -4.16 -8.53
N ARG A 155 3.64 -5.18 -7.68
CA ARG A 155 3.98 -5.11 -6.25
C ARG A 155 5.28 -5.83 -5.98
N ILE A 156 6.19 -5.17 -5.27
CA ILE A 156 7.42 -5.77 -4.77
C ILE A 156 7.24 -6.00 -3.27
N VAL A 157 6.89 -7.23 -2.91
CA VAL A 157 6.58 -7.61 -1.54
C VAL A 157 7.85 -8.13 -0.87
N VAL A 158 8.25 -7.53 0.23
CA VAL A 158 9.55 -7.79 0.88
C VAL A 158 9.39 -8.21 2.32
N LYS A 159 10.23 -9.11 2.84
CA LYS A 159 10.16 -9.54 4.24
C LYS A 159 10.72 -8.52 5.24
N GLN A 160 11.63 -7.67 4.80
CA GLN A 160 12.30 -6.69 5.65
C GLN A 160 12.27 -5.31 5.01
N GLU A 161 12.14 -4.27 5.84
CA GLU A 161 12.20 -2.89 5.38
C GLU A 161 13.56 -2.60 4.73
N GLY A 162 13.56 -1.74 3.70
CA GLY A 162 14.76 -1.37 2.95
C GLY A 162 15.14 -2.33 1.82
N GLN A 163 14.48 -3.48 1.69
CA GLN A 163 14.66 -4.40 0.56
C GLN A 163 13.81 -3.98 -0.65
N GLY A 164 14.23 -4.35 -1.85
CA GLY A 164 13.42 -4.28 -3.07
C GLY A 164 13.24 -2.89 -3.70
N SER A 165 13.72 -1.82 -3.08
CA SER A 165 13.60 -0.46 -3.62
C SER A 165 14.31 -0.29 -4.96
N ASP A 166 15.42 -1.00 -5.15
CA ASP A 166 16.22 -1.01 -6.39
C ASP A 166 15.52 -1.75 -7.55
N LEU A 167 14.50 -2.57 -7.26
CA LEU A 167 13.71 -3.29 -8.26
C LEU A 167 12.61 -2.43 -8.90
N VAL A 168 12.15 -1.36 -8.22
CA VAL A 168 11.01 -0.53 -8.65
C VAL A 168 11.22 0.03 -10.06
N GLN A 169 12.45 0.46 -10.38
CA GLN A 169 12.78 1.10 -11.67
C GLN A 169 12.54 0.22 -12.90
N TYR A 170 12.35 -1.09 -12.74
CA TYR A 170 12.17 -2.03 -13.85
C TYR A 170 10.71 -2.28 -14.22
N PHE A 171 9.76 -1.67 -13.50
CA PHE A 171 8.33 -1.93 -13.62
C PHE A 171 7.55 -0.62 -13.68
N ASP A 172 6.50 -0.57 -14.49
CA ASP A 172 5.70 0.64 -14.62
C ASP A 172 4.78 0.82 -13.41
N GLY A 173 4.89 1.97 -12.73
CA GLY A 173 4.07 2.30 -11.56
C GLY A 173 4.24 1.37 -10.35
N ALA A 174 5.32 0.60 -10.28
CA ALA A 174 5.52 -0.34 -9.18
C ALA A 174 5.83 0.35 -7.84
N TYR A 175 5.53 -0.36 -6.76
CA TYR A 175 5.86 0.08 -5.40
C TYR A 175 6.29 -1.11 -4.52
N VAL A 176 6.99 -0.78 -3.44
CA VAL A 176 7.43 -1.76 -2.43
C VAL A 176 6.43 -1.78 -1.29
N GLU A 177 6.06 -2.98 -0.86
CA GLU A 177 5.28 -3.20 0.36
C GLU A 177 5.94 -4.26 1.23
N LEU A 178 5.86 -4.09 2.55
CA LEU A 178 6.32 -5.10 3.49
C LEU A 178 5.36 -6.28 3.46
N ASP A 179 5.87 -7.51 3.56
CA ASP A 179 5.07 -8.73 3.65
C ASP A 179 4.37 -8.81 5.00
N THR A 180 3.26 -8.08 5.12
CA THR A 180 2.40 -8.11 6.29
C THR A 180 1.36 -9.21 6.22
N ASN A 181 1.36 -10.05 5.18
CA ASN A 181 0.32 -11.06 4.92
C ASN A 181 0.89 -12.47 4.71
N ASN A 182 2.18 -12.69 4.97
CA ASN A 182 2.91 -13.94 4.74
C ASN A 182 2.71 -14.50 3.31
N ILE A 183 2.63 -13.61 2.32
CA ILE A 183 2.48 -13.99 0.91
C ILE A 183 3.82 -14.35 0.26
N VAL A 184 4.93 -13.96 0.88
CA VAL A 184 6.29 -14.38 0.51
C VAL A 184 6.62 -15.66 1.31
N SER A 185 6.66 -16.80 0.62
CA SER A 185 7.08 -18.08 1.22
C SER A 185 8.46 -17.99 1.89
N ASP A 186 8.73 -18.81 2.91
CA ASP A 186 10.04 -18.93 3.60
C ASP A 186 11.23 -19.22 2.68
N GLU A 187 10.95 -19.75 1.49
CA GLU A 187 11.93 -20.01 0.43
C GLU A 187 12.45 -18.73 -0.25
N TYR A 188 11.75 -17.61 -0.10
CA TYR A 188 12.06 -16.35 -0.76
C TYR A 188 12.17 -15.21 0.26
N ASP A 189 12.89 -14.17 -0.15
CA ASP A 189 13.05 -12.93 0.62
C ASP A 189 12.20 -11.81 0.01
N ILE A 190 11.96 -11.88 -1.31
CA ILE A 190 11.13 -10.95 -2.08
C ILE A 190 10.20 -11.74 -3.01
N LYS A 191 8.94 -11.32 -3.11
CA LYS A 191 8.00 -11.74 -4.15
C LYS A 191 7.61 -10.55 -5.01
N ILE A 192 7.89 -10.61 -6.30
CA ILE A 192 7.44 -9.63 -7.29
C ILE A 192 6.14 -10.16 -7.88
N ILE A 193 5.02 -9.47 -7.64
CA ILE A 193 3.71 -9.81 -8.21
C ILE A 193 3.46 -8.85 -9.36
N LEU A 194 3.56 -9.36 -10.59
CA LEU A 194 3.40 -8.55 -11.79
C LEU A 194 1.96 -8.06 -11.95
N GLY A 195 1.81 -6.77 -12.17
CA GLY A 195 0.52 -6.12 -12.34
C GLY A 195 -0.19 -6.47 -13.66
N LEU A 196 -1.47 -6.14 -13.75
CA LEU A 196 -2.29 -6.33 -14.96
C LEU A 196 -1.82 -5.45 -16.13
N ASP A 197 -1.19 -4.31 -15.84
CA ASP A 197 -0.72 -3.36 -16.85
C ASP A 197 0.69 -3.67 -17.39
N GLU A 198 1.38 -4.65 -16.78
CA GLU A 198 2.77 -5.02 -17.08
C GLU A 198 2.90 -5.85 -18.39
N LYS A 199 3.96 -5.64 -19.19
CA LYS A 199 4.08 -6.16 -20.58
C LYS A 199 5.43 -6.78 -20.97
#